data_AF-D0F0C2-F1
#
_entry.id   AF-D0F0C2-F1
#
_cell.length_a   1.000
_cell.length_b   1.000
_cell.length_c   1.000
_cell.angle_alpha   90.00
_cell.angle_beta   90.00
_cell.angle_gamma   90.00
#
_symmetry.space_group_name_H-M   'P 1'
#
loop_
_entity.id
_entity.type
_entity.pdbx_description
1 polymer ?
#
loop_
_entity_poly.entity_id
_entity_poly.type
_entity_poly.pdbx_seq_one_letter_code
_entity_poly.pdbx_strand_id
1 'polypeptide(L)'
;MYRKLAVISAFLATARAQSACTLQTETHPSLTWQKCSSGGTCTQQTGSVVIDANWRWTHATNSSTNCYDGNTWSSTLCPDNETCAKNCCLDGAAYASTYGVTTSADSLSIGFVTQSAQKNVGARLYLMASDTTYQEFTLLGNEFSFDVDVSQLPCGLNGALYFVSMDADGGVSKYPTNTAGAKYGTGYCDSQCPRDLKFINGQANVEGWEPSSNNANTGIGGHGSCCSEMDIWEANSISEALTPHPCTTVGQEICEGDGCGGTYSNDRYGGTCDPDGCDWNPYRLGNTSFYGPGSSFTLDTTKKLTVVTQFETSGAINRYYVQNGVTYKQPNAELGSYSGNELNDDYCTAEESEFGGSSFSDKGGLTQFKKATSGGMVLVMSLWDDYYANMLWLDSTYPTNETSSTPGAVRGSCSTSSGVPAQLESQSPNAKVVYSNIKFGPIGSTGNPSGGNPPGGNPPGTTTTRRPATTTGSSPGPTQTHYGQCGGIGYSGPTVCASGTTCQVLNEYYSQCPV
;
A
#
# COMPACT_ATOMS: atom_id res chain seq x y z
N MET A 1 -28.95 63.77 -24.95
CA MET A 1 -27.97 62.89 -25.62
C MET A 1 -26.61 63.43 -25.25
N TYR A 2 -25.80 62.87 -24.35
CA TYR A 2 -25.17 61.56 -24.38
C TYR A 2 -24.79 61.15 -22.95
N ARG A 3 -25.18 59.95 -22.49
CA ARG A 3 -24.64 59.33 -21.27
C ARG A 3 -23.44 58.47 -21.68
N LYS A 4 -22.25 58.80 -21.19
CA LYS A 4 -21.05 57.98 -21.34
C LYS A 4 -21.14 56.79 -20.39
N LEU A 5 -21.26 55.57 -20.93
CA LEU A 5 -20.95 54.35 -20.20
C LEU A 5 -19.44 54.18 -20.15
N ALA A 6 -18.88 54.05 -18.94
CA ALA A 6 -17.57 53.48 -18.73
C ALA A 6 -17.78 52.00 -18.38
N VAL A 7 -17.38 51.10 -19.29
CA VAL A 7 -17.26 49.67 -19.03
C VAL A 7 -15.86 49.45 -18.45
N ILE A 8 -15.78 49.13 -17.17
CA ILE A 8 -14.55 48.62 -16.54
C ILE A 8 -14.53 47.12 -16.80
N SER A 9 -13.73 46.69 -17.78
CA SER A 9 -13.35 45.30 -17.95
C SER A 9 -12.32 44.94 -16.87
N ALA A 10 -12.78 44.34 -15.77
CA ALA A 10 -11.90 43.69 -14.82
C ALA A 10 -11.33 42.42 -15.47
N PHE A 11 -10.11 42.51 -16.00
CA PHE A 11 -9.28 41.34 -16.25
C PHE A 11 -8.89 40.75 -14.87
N LEU A 12 -9.72 39.85 -14.36
CA LEU A 12 -9.30 38.92 -13.32
C LEU A 12 -8.26 37.98 -13.95
N ALA A 13 -6.99 38.37 -13.85
CA ALA A 13 -5.89 37.43 -14.00
C ALA A 13 -6.01 36.43 -12.84
N THR A 14 -6.63 35.28 -13.09
CA THR A 14 -6.61 34.14 -12.17
C THR A 14 -5.17 33.65 -12.10
N ALA A 15 -4.42 34.19 -11.15
CA ALA A 15 -3.09 33.71 -10.83
C ALA A 15 -3.24 32.28 -10.31
N ARG A 16 -2.71 31.31 -11.06
CA ARG A 16 -2.65 29.90 -10.67
C ARG A 16 -1.44 29.73 -9.75
N ALA A 17 -1.63 29.09 -8.60
CA ALA A 17 -0.57 28.64 -7.71
C ALA A 17 -0.62 27.10 -7.63
N GLN A 18 0.41 26.47 -7.02
CA GLN A 18 0.79 25.05 -7.06
C GLN A 18 0.33 24.40 -8.37
N SER A 19 1.03 24.76 -9.43
CA SER A 19 0.63 24.44 -10.80
C SER A 19 1.33 23.20 -11.34
N ALA A 20 0.83 22.71 -12.47
CA ALA A 20 1.47 21.63 -13.22
C ALA A 20 2.31 22.21 -14.36
N CYS A 21 3.56 21.78 -14.46
CA CYS A 21 4.43 22.00 -15.61
C CYS A 21 4.47 20.76 -16.51
N THR A 22 5.09 20.93 -17.69
CA THR A 22 5.08 19.93 -18.77
C THR A 22 6.43 19.83 -19.47
N LEU A 23 7.53 20.22 -18.80
CA LEU A 23 8.87 19.92 -19.34
C LEU A 23 9.09 18.41 -19.44
N GLN A 24 8.44 17.67 -18.54
CA GLN A 24 8.29 16.23 -18.53
C GLN A 24 6.81 15.85 -18.62
N THR A 25 6.49 14.89 -19.48
CA THR A 25 5.10 14.44 -19.62
C THR A 25 4.69 13.58 -18.44
N GLU A 26 3.50 13.83 -17.88
CA GLU A 26 2.90 12.94 -16.90
C GLU A 26 2.08 11.84 -17.60
N THR A 27 2.46 10.58 -17.38
CA THR A 27 1.75 9.41 -17.91
C THR A 27 1.71 8.34 -16.84
N HIS A 28 0.53 8.16 -16.22
CA HIS A 28 0.32 7.21 -15.14
C HIS A 28 0.48 5.76 -15.63
N PRO A 29 1.32 4.93 -15.00
CA PRO A 29 1.35 3.50 -15.28
C PRO A 29 0.00 2.85 -15.00
N SER A 30 -0.56 2.14 -15.99
CA SER A 30 -1.86 1.48 -15.82
C SER A 30 -1.77 0.33 -14.81
N LEU A 31 -2.80 0.17 -13.99
CA LEU A 31 -2.93 -0.91 -13.03
C LEU A 31 -4.38 -1.38 -12.98
N THR A 32 -4.63 -2.64 -13.33
CA THR A 32 -5.96 -3.23 -13.23
C THR A 32 -6.19 -3.83 -11.85
N TRP A 33 -7.43 -3.80 -11.38
CA TRP A 33 -7.86 -4.42 -10.12
C TRP A 33 -9.26 -5.02 -10.30
N GLN A 34 -9.79 -5.71 -9.30
CA GLN A 34 -11.07 -6.40 -9.41
C GLN A 34 -12.08 -5.85 -8.40
N LYS A 35 -13.28 -5.48 -8.88
CA LYS A 35 -14.44 -5.22 -8.03
C LYS A 35 -15.30 -6.46 -7.97
N CYS A 36 -15.44 -7.05 -6.79
CA CYS A 36 -16.22 -8.25 -6.53
C CYS A 36 -17.59 -7.90 -5.95
N SER A 37 -18.59 -8.71 -6.27
CA SER A 37 -19.94 -8.63 -5.71
C SER A 37 -20.20 -9.79 -4.75
N SER A 38 -21.27 -9.72 -3.96
CA SER A 38 -21.77 -10.88 -3.23
C SER A 38 -21.97 -12.07 -4.18
N GLY A 39 -21.57 -13.27 -3.75
CA GLY A 39 -21.49 -14.47 -4.59
C GLY A 39 -20.14 -14.69 -5.30
N GLY A 40 -19.22 -13.73 -5.20
CA GLY A 40 -17.82 -13.88 -5.61
C GLY A 40 -17.53 -13.70 -7.10
N THR A 41 -18.48 -13.16 -7.86
CA THR A 41 -18.21 -12.69 -9.22
C THR A 41 -17.44 -11.38 -9.16
N CYS A 42 -16.30 -11.32 -9.85
CA CYS A 42 -15.48 -10.12 -9.92
C CYS A 42 -15.42 -9.56 -11.35
N THR A 43 -15.42 -8.23 -11.44
CA THR A 43 -15.27 -7.50 -12.70
C THR A 43 -13.99 -6.69 -12.66
N GLN A 44 -13.18 -6.82 -13.70
CA GLN A 44 -11.96 -6.04 -13.84
C GLN A 44 -12.30 -4.55 -13.95
N GLN A 45 -11.57 -3.75 -13.19
CA GLN A 45 -11.53 -2.31 -13.22
C GLN A 45 -10.18 -1.88 -13.80
N THR A 46 -10.18 -0.83 -14.60
CA THR A 46 -8.95 -0.25 -15.13
C THR A 46 -8.65 1.01 -14.35
N GLY A 47 -7.56 0.99 -13.58
CA GLY A 47 -7.00 2.17 -12.94
C GLY A 47 -5.61 2.49 -13.48
N SER A 48 -4.93 3.38 -12.77
CA SER A 48 -3.52 3.68 -12.93
C SER A 48 -2.93 4.11 -11.59
N VAL A 49 -1.61 4.21 -11.50
CA VAL A 49 -0.94 4.72 -10.30
C VAL A 49 -0.29 6.07 -10.56
N VAL A 50 -0.32 6.94 -9.57
CA VAL A 50 0.34 8.25 -9.63
C VAL A 50 1.30 8.41 -8.47
N ILE A 51 2.50 8.92 -8.74
CA ILE A 51 3.49 9.20 -7.68
C ILE A 51 3.14 10.49 -6.94
N ASP A 52 3.34 10.44 -5.63
CA ASP A 52 3.18 11.56 -4.71
C ASP A 52 4.00 12.79 -5.11
N ALA A 53 3.43 13.96 -4.86
CA ALA A 53 4.01 15.25 -5.23
C ALA A 53 5.39 15.51 -4.61
N ASN A 54 5.71 14.92 -3.45
CA ASN A 54 6.98 15.12 -2.75
C ASN A 54 8.16 14.50 -3.51
N TRP A 55 7.95 13.51 -4.39
CA TRP A 55 9.01 12.95 -5.23
C TRP A 55 9.27 13.76 -6.49
N ARG A 56 8.36 14.67 -6.85
CA ARG A 56 8.41 15.36 -8.15
C ARG A 56 9.43 16.48 -8.15
N TRP A 57 10.01 16.71 -9.31
CA TRP A 57 10.76 17.92 -9.58
C TRP A 57 9.86 19.14 -9.43
N THR A 58 10.28 20.08 -8.59
CA THR A 58 9.59 21.35 -8.36
C THR A 58 10.45 22.51 -8.85
N HIS A 59 9.97 23.21 -9.87
CA HIS A 59 10.70 24.31 -10.49
C HIS A 59 9.80 25.51 -10.80
N ALA A 60 10.42 26.61 -11.21
CA ALA A 60 9.69 27.83 -11.56
C ALA A 60 8.74 27.59 -12.74
N THR A 61 7.55 28.19 -12.72
CA THR A 61 6.53 28.03 -13.76
C THR A 61 6.95 28.45 -15.17
N ASN A 62 8.00 29.26 -15.30
CA ASN A 62 8.46 29.85 -16.55
C ASN A 62 9.90 29.47 -16.93
N SER A 63 10.58 28.61 -16.16
CA SER A 63 11.97 28.17 -16.43
C SER A 63 12.29 26.87 -15.71
N SER A 64 13.42 26.24 -16.01
CA SER A 64 13.90 25.04 -15.31
C SER A 64 14.65 25.35 -14.00
N THR A 65 14.44 26.54 -13.41
CA THR A 65 15.10 26.92 -12.15
C THR A 65 14.43 26.22 -10.98
N ASN A 66 15.18 25.45 -10.19
CA ASN A 66 14.64 24.71 -9.05
C ASN A 66 14.02 25.65 -8.00
N CYS A 67 12.80 25.32 -7.58
CA CYS A 67 12.20 25.91 -6.38
C CYS A 67 12.65 25.16 -5.12
N TYR A 68 12.92 23.86 -5.26
CA TYR A 68 13.44 23.00 -4.22
C TYR A 68 14.58 22.16 -4.79
N ASP A 69 15.73 22.11 -4.10
CA ASP A 69 16.92 21.38 -4.52
C ASP A 69 17.68 20.81 -3.31
N GLY A 70 18.09 19.54 -3.42
CA GLY A 70 18.52 18.75 -2.27
C GLY A 70 17.44 18.74 -1.19
N ASN A 71 17.70 19.43 -0.09
CA ASN A 71 16.77 19.60 1.03
C ASN A 71 16.42 21.06 1.34
N THR A 72 16.62 21.98 0.39
CA THR A 72 16.44 23.42 0.59
C THR A 72 15.52 24.06 -0.45
N TRP A 73 14.77 25.08 -0.02
CA TRP A 73 13.96 25.92 -0.90
C TRP A 73 14.75 27.12 -1.44
N SER A 74 14.43 27.55 -2.65
CA SER A 74 14.95 28.78 -3.24
C SER A 74 14.35 30.01 -2.56
N SER A 75 15.14 30.78 -1.81
CA SER A 75 14.66 31.96 -1.09
C SER A 75 14.16 33.10 -1.98
N THR A 76 14.52 33.11 -3.27
CA THR A 76 14.02 34.10 -4.24
C THR A 76 12.68 33.71 -4.84
N LEU A 77 12.47 32.43 -5.13
CA LEU A 77 11.21 31.92 -5.69
C LEU A 77 10.18 31.64 -4.59
N CYS A 78 10.65 31.27 -3.40
CA CYS A 78 9.86 30.83 -2.25
C CYS A 78 10.20 31.65 -0.99
N PRO A 79 9.93 32.97 -0.98
CA PRO A 79 10.10 33.79 0.21
C PRO A 79 9.04 33.52 1.30
N ASP A 80 7.89 32.98 0.90
CA ASP A 80 6.74 32.62 1.73
C ASP A 80 5.93 31.51 1.04
N ASN A 81 5.03 30.86 1.79
CA ASN A 81 4.30 29.67 1.33
C ASN A 81 3.40 29.95 0.12
N GLU A 82 2.70 31.07 0.09
CA GLU A 82 1.79 31.45 -0.99
C GLU A 82 2.54 31.84 -2.26
N THR A 83 3.57 32.68 -2.14
CA THR A 83 4.41 33.14 -3.24
C THR A 83 5.16 31.96 -3.86
N CYS A 84 5.66 31.04 -3.04
CA CYS A 84 6.30 29.82 -3.52
C CYS A 84 5.33 28.97 -4.36
N ALA A 85 4.13 28.69 -3.84
CA ALA A 85 3.11 27.96 -4.60
C ALA A 85 2.78 28.66 -5.92
N LYS A 86 2.70 30.00 -5.94
CA LYS A 86 2.47 30.76 -7.17
C LYS A 86 3.60 30.67 -8.18
N ASN A 87 4.84 30.72 -7.72
CA ASN A 87 6.01 30.78 -8.59
C ASN A 87 6.42 29.40 -9.10
N CYS A 88 5.99 28.32 -8.44
CA CYS A 88 6.47 26.97 -8.67
C CYS A 88 5.41 26.03 -9.26
N CYS A 89 5.89 24.98 -9.89
CA CYS A 89 5.07 23.91 -10.44
C CYS A 89 5.69 22.54 -10.18
N LEU A 90 4.83 21.53 -10.14
CA LEU A 90 5.18 20.12 -10.18
C LEU A 90 5.26 19.67 -11.64
N ASP A 91 6.30 18.94 -12.02
CA ASP A 91 6.43 18.39 -13.38
C ASP A 91 6.11 16.88 -13.42
N GLY A 92 6.06 16.32 -14.63
CA GLY A 92 5.76 14.91 -14.88
C GLY A 92 6.84 13.96 -14.34
N ALA A 93 6.49 12.68 -14.24
CA ALA A 93 7.35 11.64 -13.68
C ALA A 93 7.74 10.56 -14.71
N ALA A 94 9.02 10.20 -14.74
CA ALA A 94 9.54 9.07 -15.52
C ALA A 94 9.59 7.85 -14.60
N TYR A 95 8.42 7.29 -14.34
CA TYR A 95 8.14 6.24 -13.34
C TYR A 95 9.22 5.16 -13.26
N ALA A 96 9.54 4.50 -14.37
CA ALA A 96 10.49 3.40 -14.37
C ALA A 96 11.95 3.87 -14.20
N SER A 97 12.38 4.85 -15.00
CA SER A 97 13.81 5.22 -15.08
C SER A 97 14.28 6.10 -13.93
N THR A 98 13.40 6.88 -13.31
CA THR A 98 13.74 7.78 -12.20
C THR A 98 13.33 7.20 -10.86
N TYR A 99 12.15 6.57 -10.78
CA TYR A 99 11.55 6.17 -9.51
C TYR A 99 11.49 4.66 -9.29
N GLY A 100 11.93 3.84 -10.27
CA GLY A 100 11.91 2.38 -10.14
C GLY A 100 10.50 1.78 -10.07
N VAL A 101 9.50 2.51 -10.59
CA VAL A 101 8.09 2.12 -10.57
C VAL A 101 7.70 1.53 -11.91
N THR A 102 7.18 0.31 -11.90
CA THR A 102 6.67 -0.36 -13.11
C THR A 102 5.37 -1.08 -12.83
N THR A 103 4.51 -1.17 -13.84
CA THR A 103 3.30 -1.98 -13.79
C THR A 103 3.22 -2.95 -14.95
N SER A 104 2.51 -4.05 -14.75
CA SER A 104 2.15 -5.01 -15.78
C SER A 104 0.79 -5.62 -15.44
N ALA A 105 -0.24 -5.23 -16.20
CA ALA A 105 -1.64 -5.60 -15.94
C ALA A 105 -2.08 -5.26 -14.50
N ASP A 106 -2.21 -6.26 -13.63
CA ASP A 106 -2.66 -6.14 -12.24
C ASP A 106 -1.52 -6.08 -11.22
N SER A 107 -0.27 -6.00 -11.67
CA SER A 107 0.92 -5.98 -10.82
C SER A 107 1.63 -4.63 -10.88
N LEU A 108 2.06 -4.17 -9.70
CA LEU A 108 2.89 -3.01 -9.45
C LEU A 108 4.19 -3.46 -8.76
N SER A 109 5.35 -3.03 -9.27
CA SER A 109 6.64 -3.20 -8.61
C SER A 109 7.25 -1.83 -8.30
N ILE A 110 7.77 -1.71 -7.08
CA ILE A 110 8.47 -0.51 -6.59
C ILE A 110 9.88 -0.94 -6.18
N GLY A 111 10.89 -0.42 -6.88
CA GLY A 111 12.30 -0.59 -6.51
C GLY A 111 12.71 0.37 -5.40
N PHE A 112 13.63 -0.07 -4.54
CA PHE A 112 14.09 0.73 -3.40
C PHE A 112 15.03 1.87 -3.85
N VAL A 113 16.18 1.57 -4.46
CA VAL A 113 17.09 2.60 -4.96
C VAL A 113 17.10 2.60 -6.49
N THR A 114 16.80 3.75 -7.09
CA THR A 114 16.88 3.95 -8.53
C THR A 114 17.90 5.04 -8.84
N GLN A 115 18.94 4.69 -9.59
CA GLN A 115 19.97 5.63 -10.01
C GLN A 115 19.68 6.13 -11.42
N SER A 116 19.53 7.45 -11.55
CA SER A 116 19.35 8.14 -12.83
C SER A 116 20.30 9.35 -12.90
N ALA A 117 19.80 10.54 -13.27
CA ALA A 117 20.55 11.78 -13.07
C ALA A 117 20.79 12.08 -11.57
N GLN A 118 19.88 11.61 -10.71
CA GLN A 118 19.99 11.63 -9.26
C GLN A 118 19.67 10.24 -8.68
N LYS A 119 20.07 10.03 -7.43
CA LYS A 119 19.64 8.88 -6.63
C LYS A 119 18.23 9.12 -6.12
N ASN A 120 17.30 8.27 -6.49
CA ASN A 120 15.98 8.16 -5.88
C ASN A 120 15.96 7.02 -4.86
N VAL A 121 15.25 7.22 -3.75
CA VAL A 121 15.02 6.22 -2.71
C VAL A 121 13.51 6.12 -2.45
N GLY A 122 12.96 4.92 -2.58
CA GLY A 122 11.56 4.62 -2.37
C GLY A 122 10.61 5.31 -3.35
N ALA A 123 9.32 5.10 -3.11
CA ALA A 123 8.24 5.83 -3.75
C ALA A 123 6.96 5.68 -2.93
N ARG A 124 6.05 6.65 -3.04
CA ARG A 124 4.66 6.55 -2.57
C ARG A 124 3.71 6.78 -3.75
N LEU A 125 2.79 5.85 -3.96
CA LEU A 125 1.90 5.82 -5.12
C LEU A 125 0.44 5.74 -4.68
N TYR A 126 -0.44 6.41 -5.41
CA TYR A 126 -1.89 6.38 -5.19
C TYR A 126 -2.60 5.69 -6.34
N LEU A 127 -3.62 4.87 -6.04
CA LEU A 127 -4.48 4.32 -7.09
C LEU A 127 -5.45 5.38 -7.62
N MET A 128 -5.53 5.51 -8.95
CA MET A 128 -6.39 6.45 -9.64
C MET A 128 -7.61 5.76 -10.26
N ALA A 129 -8.76 6.43 -10.17
CA ALA A 129 -9.99 6.08 -10.91
C ALA A 129 -10.02 6.71 -12.31
N SER A 130 -9.40 7.87 -12.47
CA SER A 130 -9.18 8.57 -13.74
C SER A 130 -7.89 9.37 -13.66
N ASP A 131 -7.40 9.94 -14.76
CA ASP A 131 -6.18 10.77 -14.74
C ASP A 131 -6.25 12.02 -13.84
N THR A 132 -7.42 12.37 -13.29
CA THR A 132 -7.61 13.55 -12.44
C THR A 132 -8.26 13.25 -11.09
N THR A 133 -8.53 11.99 -10.77
CA THR A 133 -9.19 11.61 -9.51
C THR A 133 -8.66 10.29 -8.96
N TYR A 134 -8.32 10.26 -7.68
CA TYR A 134 -8.01 9.04 -6.96
C TYR A 134 -9.20 8.07 -6.94
N GLN A 135 -8.90 6.78 -6.82
CA GLN A 135 -9.91 5.78 -6.51
C GLN A 135 -10.16 5.78 -5.01
N GLU A 136 -11.41 6.07 -4.63
CA GLU A 136 -11.87 5.94 -3.24
C GLU A 136 -12.47 4.57 -2.97
N PHE A 137 -12.24 4.07 -1.75
CA PHE A 137 -12.77 2.81 -1.26
C PHE A 137 -13.49 3.03 0.07
N THR A 138 -14.73 2.55 0.16
CA THR A 138 -15.46 2.47 1.43
C THR A 138 -15.27 1.10 2.05
N LEU A 139 -14.38 1.01 3.02
CA LEU A 139 -13.92 -0.28 3.56
C LEU A 139 -14.99 -0.98 4.40
N LEU A 140 -15.79 -0.24 5.18
CA LEU A 140 -16.76 -0.84 6.11
C LEU A 140 -17.78 -1.75 5.40
N GLY A 141 -17.92 -2.98 5.90
CA GLY A 141 -18.76 -4.04 5.32
C GLY A 141 -18.15 -4.73 4.10
N ASN A 142 -16.92 -4.39 3.72
CA ASN A 142 -16.19 -4.97 2.61
C ASN A 142 -14.90 -5.65 3.08
N GLU A 143 -14.24 -6.33 2.16
CA GLU A 143 -12.89 -6.86 2.32
C GLU A 143 -11.99 -6.37 1.19
N PHE A 144 -10.72 -6.19 1.52
CA PHE A 144 -9.65 -5.84 0.60
C PHE A 144 -8.64 -6.99 0.56
N SER A 145 -8.32 -7.44 -0.66
CA SER A 145 -7.41 -8.55 -0.92
C SER A 145 -6.36 -8.13 -1.93
N PHE A 146 -5.13 -8.61 -1.74
CA PHE A 146 -4.05 -8.44 -2.69
C PHE A 146 -3.03 -9.58 -2.52
N ASP A 147 -2.24 -9.82 -3.56
CA ASP A 147 -1.04 -10.63 -3.48
C ASP A 147 0.19 -9.74 -3.30
N VAL A 148 1.14 -10.17 -2.48
CA VAL A 148 2.40 -9.45 -2.25
C VAL A 148 3.61 -10.38 -2.27
N ASP A 149 4.70 -9.89 -2.84
CA ASP A 149 6.03 -10.49 -2.75
C ASP A 149 6.96 -9.51 -2.01
N VAL A 150 7.34 -9.92 -0.80
CA VAL A 150 8.25 -9.20 0.11
C VAL A 150 9.63 -9.85 0.18
N SER A 151 9.91 -10.86 -0.64
CA SER A 151 11.11 -11.71 -0.54
C SER A 151 12.42 -10.94 -0.68
N GLN A 152 12.37 -9.73 -1.26
CA GLN A 152 13.50 -8.84 -1.47
C GLN A 152 13.53 -7.66 -0.49
N LEU A 153 12.71 -7.68 0.57
CA LEU A 153 12.68 -6.66 1.61
C LEU A 153 13.41 -7.15 2.86
N PRO A 154 14.66 -6.72 3.09
CA PRO A 154 15.37 -7.04 4.33
C PRO A 154 14.85 -6.23 5.53
N CYS A 155 15.40 -6.50 6.72
CA CYS A 155 15.26 -5.65 7.90
C CYS A 155 15.50 -4.18 7.54
N GLY A 156 14.68 -3.27 8.07
CA GLY A 156 14.84 -1.83 7.86
C GLY A 156 14.02 -1.23 6.73
N LEU A 157 13.46 -2.04 5.84
CA LEU A 157 12.53 -1.57 4.80
C LEU A 157 11.10 -1.84 5.20
N ASN A 158 10.19 -1.06 4.64
CA ASN A 158 8.75 -1.30 4.71
C ASN A 158 8.16 -1.15 3.32
N GLY A 159 7.68 -2.26 2.78
CA GLY A 159 6.73 -2.24 1.69
C GLY A 159 5.33 -2.08 2.28
N ALA A 160 4.83 -0.85 2.28
CA ALA A 160 3.52 -0.55 2.83
C ALA A 160 2.41 -0.52 1.77
N LEU A 161 1.24 -1.03 2.13
CA LEU A 161 -0.01 -0.88 1.41
C LEU A 161 -1.09 -0.50 2.43
N TYR A 162 -1.71 0.67 2.25
CA TYR A 162 -2.55 1.28 3.28
C TYR A 162 -3.60 2.21 2.66
N PHE A 163 -4.51 2.72 3.47
CA PHE A 163 -5.50 3.70 3.05
C PHE A 163 -5.45 4.95 3.90
N VAL A 164 -5.71 6.10 3.27
CA VAL A 164 -5.80 7.40 3.97
C VAL A 164 -7.04 8.16 3.54
N SER A 165 -7.60 8.98 4.44
CA SER A 165 -8.79 9.81 4.17
C SER A 165 -8.45 11.11 3.40
N MET A 166 -7.78 10.96 2.26
CA MET A 166 -7.49 12.04 1.30
C MET A 166 -8.73 12.41 0.46
N ASP A 167 -8.77 13.64 -0.04
CA ASP A 167 -9.76 14.06 -1.04
C ASP A 167 -9.48 13.42 -2.40
N ALA A 168 -10.51 12.90 -3.08
CA ALA A 168 -10.38 12.28 -4.41
C ALA A 168 -9.70 13.17 -5.47
N ASP A 169 -9.85 14.49 -5.41
CA ASP A 169 -9.24 15.43 -6.36
C ASP A 169 -7.85 15.93 -5.93
N GLY A 170 -7.33 15.43 -4.81
CA GLY A 170 -6.07 15.89 -4.21
C GLY A 170 -6.16 17.29 -3.60
N GLY A 171 -7.36 17.77 -3.28
CA GLY A 171 -7.65 19.04 -2.61
C GLY A 171 -7.98 20.21 -3.54
N VAL A 172 -8.05 20.00 -4.87
CA VAL A 172 -8.24 21.08 -5.86
C VAL A 172 -9.52 21.89 -5.62
N SER A 173 -10.62 21.23 -5.28
CA SER A 173 -11.90 21.89 -5.02
C SER A 173 -11.91 22.75 -3.75
N LYS A 174 -11.11 22.38 -2.73
CA LYS A 174 -10.98 23.13 -1.47
C LYS A 174 -9.92 24.24 -1.56
N TYR A 175 -8.88 24.02 -2.35
CA TYR A 175 -7.72 24.88 -2.44
C TYR A 175 -7.52 25.32 -3.90
N PRO A 176 -8.10 26.46 -4.35
CA PRO A 176 -8.01 26.91 -5.74
C PRO A 176 -6.58 27.20 -6.22
N THR A 177 -5.65 27.38 -5.28
CA THR A 177 -4.20 27.48 -5.50
C THR A 177 -3.53 26.13 -5.64
N ASN A 178 -4.25 25.02 -5.62
CA ASN A 178 -3.78 23.74 -6.12
C ASN A 178 -4.45 23.49 -7.47
N THR A 179 -3.66 23.56 -8.54
CA THR A 179 -4.15 23.26 -9.89
C THR A 179 -3.51 22.00 -10.49
N ALA A 180 -2.57 21.38 -9.77
CA ALA A 180 -1.94 20.13 -10.16
C ALA A 180 -2.83 18.93 -9.79
N GLY A 181 -3.35 18.91 -8.55
CA GLY A 181 -4.35 17.94 -8.10
C GLY A 181 -3.89 16.49 -8.07
N ALA A 182 -4.86 15.58 -7.99
CA ALA A 182 -4.62 14.13 -7.97
C ALA A 182 -3.77 13.63 -9.16
N LYS A 183 -3.86 14.31 -10.32
CA LYS A 183 -3.02 14.01 -11.51
C LYS A 183 -1.51 14.10 -11.22
N TYR A 184 -1.12 14.88 -10.22
CA TYR A 184 0.27 15.07 -9.82
C TYR A 184 0.52 14.59 -8.39
N GLY A 185 -0.37 13.75 -7.83
CA GLY A 185 -0.15 13.15 -6.52
C GLY A 185 -0.23 14.13 -5.35
N THR A 186 -1.03 15.20 -5.44
CA THR A 186 -1.19 16.17 -4.34
C THR A 186 -2.18 15.71 -3.27
N GLY A 187 -2.14 16.37 -2.11
CA GLY A 187 -3.17 16.27 -1.08
C GLY A 187 -2.94 15.15 -0.06
N TYR A 188 -1.73 14.61 0.00
CA TYR A 188 -1.39 13.56 0.97
C TYR A 188 -1.60 14.03 2.41
N CYS A 189 -2.06 13.09 3.23
CA CYS A 189 -2.20 13.17 4.66
C CYS A 189 -2.12 11.76 5.22
N ASP A 190 -1.72 11.62 6.47
CA ASP A 190 -1.79 10.35 7.21
C ASP A 190 -1.85 10.63 8.73
N SER A 191 -1.79 9.57 9.54
CA SER A 191 -1.92 9.67 11.00
C SER A 191 -0.71 10.30 11.69
N GLN A 192 0.44 10.38 11.01
CA GLN A 192 1.66 10.98 11.51
C GLN A 192 1.67 12.50 11.35
N CYS A 193 0.62 13.07 10.73
CA CYS A 193 0.53 14.48 10.43
C CYS A 193 1.80 15.03 9.73
N PRO A 194 2.24 14.41 8.62
CA PRO A 194 3.57 14.58 8.04
C PRO A 194 3.88 16.03 7.70
N ARG A 195 5.00 16.49 8.24
CA ARG A 195 5.53 17.85 8.05
C ARG A 195 6.63 17.92 7.00
N ASP A 196 7.02 16.78 6.43
CA ASP A 196 8.01 16.68 5.35
C ASP A 196 7.42 16.95 3.96
N LEU A 197 6.10 17.13 3.87
CA LEU A 197 5.40 17.49 2.65
C LEU A 197 5.80 18.89 2.19
N LYS A 198 6.24 18.98 0.94
CA LYS A 198 6.60 20.26 0.30
C LYS A 198 5.41 21.18 0.04
N PHE A 199 4.22 20.63 -0.15
CA PHE A 199 3.01 21.40 -0.41
C PHE A 199 1.81 20.83 0.33
N ILE A 200 1.06 21.69 1.01
CA ILE A 200 -0.13 21.36 1.79
C ILE A 200 -1.18 22.46 1.53
N ASN A 201 -2.44 22.09 1.34
CA ASN A 201 -3.56 23.03 1.14
C ASN A 201 -3.36 24.05 0.00
N GLY A 202 -2.67 23.66 -1.09
CA GLY A 202 -2.37 24.56 -2.21
C GLY A 202 -1.34 25.64 -1.90
N GLN A 203 -0.57 25.48 -0.83
CA GLN A 203 0.55 26.33 -0.44
C GLN A 203 1.82 25.50 -0.34
N ALA A 204 2.99 26.12 -0.50
CA ALA A 204 4.26 25.46 -0.16
C ALA A 204 4.42 25.35 1.36
N ASN A 205 5.43 24.61 1.81
CA ASN A 205 5.76 24.45 3.22
C ASN A 205 7.16 25.00 3.52
N VAL A 206 7.52 26.15 2.94
CA VAL A 206 8.85 26.76 3.07
C VAL A 206 9.04 27.48 4.41
N GLU A 207 7.96 28.03 4.97
CA GLU A 207 8.00 28.72 6.26
C GLU A 207 8.28 27.71 7.38
N GLY A 208 9.35 27.97 8.14
CA GLY A 208 9.82 27.06 9.19
C GLY A 208 10.47 25.78 8.66
N TRP A 209 10.86 25.73 7.38
CA TRP A 209 11.53 24.56 6.80
C TRP A 209 12.93 24.35 7.36
N GLU A 210 13.13 23.22 8.02
CA GLU A 210 14.42 22.76 8.56
C GLU A 210 14.92 21.55 7.76
N PRO A 211 16.06 21.64 7.06
CA PRO A 211 16.66 20.51 6.36
C PRO A 211 16.99 19.35 7.30
N SER A 212 16.66 18.11 6.90
CA SER A 212 17.00 16.92 7.69
C SER A 212 18.52 16.76 7.77
N SER A 213 19.04 16.51 8.98
CA SER A 213 20.49 16.36 9.21
C SER A 213 21.07 15.04 8.68
N ASN A 214 20.22 14.04 8.50
CA ASN A 214 20.58 12.69 8.09
C ASN A 214 20.04 12.30 6.71
N ASN A 215 19.26 13.16 6.03
CA ASN A 215 18.72 12.91 4.69
C ASN A 215 18.90 14.15 3.80
N ALA A 216 19.57 13.95 2.66
CA ALA A 216 19.91 15.03 1.73
C ALA A 216 18.73 15.53 0.89
N ASN A 217 17.58 14.86 0.91
CA ASN A 217 16.42 15.13 0.04
C ASN A 217 15.16 15.56 0.80
N THR A 218 15.21 15.61 2.13
CA THR A 218 14.04 15.88 2.97
C THR A 218 14.32 16.95 4.02
N GLY A 219 13.25 17.46 4.62
CA GLY A 219 13.26 18.41 5.72
C GLY A 219 11.89 18.41 6.39
N ILE A 220 11.70 19.30 7.34
CA ILE A 220 10.48 19.42 8.13
C ILE A 220 10.01 20.86 8.04
N GLY A 221 8.81 21.10 7.51
CA GLY A 221 8.19 22.42 7.44
C GLY A 221 7.44 22.83 8.70
N GLY A 222 6.90 24.06 8.68
CA GLY A 222 6.07 24.59 9.74
C GLY A 222 4.67 23.97 9.81
N HIS A 223 4.18 23.35 8.73
CA HIS A 223 2.87 22.73 8.67
C HIS A 223 2.95 21.21 8.44
N GLY A 224 1.95 20.49 8.93
CA GLY A 224 1.73 19.08 8.63
C GLY A 224 0.32 18.81 8.09
N SER A 225 0.08 17.59 7.59
CA SER A 225 -1.19 17.21 6.95
C SER A 225 -1.75 15.93 7.59
N CYS A 226 -2.75 16.07 8.45
CA CYS A 226 -3.33 15.00 9.25
C CYS A 226 -4.55 14.39 8.56
N CYS A 227 -4.72 13.07 8.61
CA CYS A 227 -6.01 12.40 8.41
C CYS A 227 -5.98 10.96 8.92
N SER A 228 -7.16 10.32 9.02
CA SER A 228 -7.25 8.92 9.45
C SER A 228 -6.54 7.99 8.45
N GLU A 229 -5.91 6.94 8.98
CA GLU A 229 -5.07 6.01 8.23
C GLU A 229 -5.39 4.56 8.60
N MET A 230 -5.38 3.69 7.60
CA MET A 230 -5.59 2.26 7.72
C MET A 230 -4.41 1.51 7.12
N ASP A 231 -3.48 1.10 7.96
CA ASP A 231 -2.34 0.30 7.55
C ASP A 231 -2.76 -1.16 7.39
N ILE A 232 -3.14 -1.50 6.15
CA ILE A 232 -3.48 -2.88 5.81
C ILE A 232 -2.25 -3.76 5.95
N TRP A 233 -1.10 -3.25 5.55
CA TRP A 233 0.12 -4.01 5.41
C TRP A 233 1.31 -3.09 5.54
N GLU A 234 2.05 -3.24 6.62
CA GLU A 234 3.39 -2.70 6.77
C GLU A 234 4.32 -3.87 7.01
N ALA A 235 5.23 -4.15 6.08
CA ALA A 235 6.02 -5.36 6.16
C ALA A 235 7.34 -5.32 5.42
N ASN A 236 8.22 -6.21 5.86
CA ASN A 236 9.31 -6.75 5.09
C ASN A 236 9.31 -8.28 5.20
N SER A 237 10.38 -8.96 4.77
CA SER A 237 10.43 -10.43 4.84
C SER A 237 10.47 -11.00 6.26
N ILE A 238 10.66 -10.18 7.29
CA ILE A 238 10.87 -10.61 8.68
C ILE A 238 9.64 -10.37 9.56
N SER A 239 9.01 -9.20 9.44
CA SER A 239 7.84 -8.82 10.23
C SER A 239 6.76 -8.17 9.36
N GLU A 240 5.53 -8.25 9.84
CA GLU A 240 4.35 -7.59 9.26
C GLU A 240 3.42 -7.09 10.37
N ALA A 241 2.71 -5.98 10.11
CA ALA A 241 1.72 -5.41 11.00
C ALA A 241 0.45 -4.95 10.24
N LEU A 242 -0.66 -4.93 10.97
CA LEU A 242 -1.96 -4.40 10.59
C LEU A 242 -2.38 -3.37 11.64
N THR A 243 -2.61 -2.10 11.24
CA THR A 243 -2.79 -1.02 12.22
C THR A 243 -3.85 0.00 11.78
N PRO A 244 -4.97 0.17 12.50
CA PRO A 244 -5.88 1.29 12.32
C PRO A 244 -5.44 2.51 13.14
N HIS A 245 -5.46 3.68 12.52
CA HIS A 245 -5.12 4.95 13.14
C HIS A 245 -6.27 5.96 13.04
N PRO A 246 -7.01 6.20 14.13
CA PRO A 246 -8.04 7.23 14.16
C PRO A 246 -7.43 8.63 14.28
N CYS A 247 -8.10 9.60 13.66
CA CYS A 247 -7.91 11.01 13.96
C CYS A 247 -9.24 11.62 14.38
N THR A 248 -9.19 12.62 15.26
CA THR A 248 -10.40 13.30 15.75
C THR A 248 -11.18 13.98 14.60
N THR A 249 -10.46 14.53 13.61
CA THR A 249 -10.97 14.87 12.27
C THR A 249 -10.65 13.73 11.31
N VAL A 250 -11.66 13.19 10.60
CA VAL A 250 -11.48 12.03 9.72
C VAL A 250 -10.65 12.35 8.49
N GLY A 251 -11.09 13.34 7.70
CA GLY A 251 -10.44 13.72 6.45
C GLY A 251 -9.25 14.65 6.67
N GLN A 252 -8.62 15.05 5.56
CA GLN A 252 -7.45 15.93 5.59
C GLN A 252 -7.70 17.24 6.37
N GLU A 253 -6.77 17.54 7.28
CA GLU A 253 -6.70 18.78 8.04
C GLU A 253 -5.23 19.21 8.20
N ILE A 254 -4.95 20.51 8.05
CA ILE A 254 -3.61 21.06 8.28
C ILE A 254 -3.37 21.25 9.78
N CYS A 255 -2.14 21.00 10.23
CA CYS A 255 -1.70 21.27 11.59
C CYS A 255 -0.45 22.17 11.58
N GLU A 256 -0.12 22.77 12.72
CA GLU A 256 0.96 23.75 12.85
C GLU A 256 2.01 23.29 13.87
N GLY A 257 3.28 23.24 13.44
CA GLY A 257 4.46 22.99 14.27
C GLY A 257 4.36 21.71 15.09
N ASP A 258 4.77 21.79 16.35
CA ASP A 258 4.68 20.65 17.29
C ASP A 258 3.23 20.29 17.66
N GLY A 259 2.27 21.18 17.41
CA GLY A 259 0.84 20.88 17.59
C GLY A 259 0.31 19.83 16.59
N CYS A 260 1.10 19.47 15.57
CA CYS A 260 0.84 18.32 14.72
C CYS A 260 0.93 16.98 15.45
N GLY A 261 1.77 16.89 16.49
CA GLY A 261 2.17 15.59 17.01
C GLY A 261 2.92 14.74 15.99
N GLY A 262 2.83 13.42 16.13
CA GLY A 262 3.44 12.46 15.21
C GLY A 262 4.96 12.44 15.24
N THR A 263 5.54 11.73 14.27
CA THR A 263 6.98 11.46 14.18
C THR A 263 7.86 12.71 14.05
N TYR A 264 7.31 13.79 13.48
CA TYR A 264 8.06 15.00 13.11
C TYR A 264 8.01 16.11 14.16
N SER A 265 7.55 15.80 15.38
CA SER A 265 7.29 16.78 16.42
C SER A 265 7.96 16.41 17.74
N ASN A 266 8.20 17.40 18.60
CA ASN A 266 8.80 17.17 19.92
C ASN A 266 7.89 16.34 20.86
N ASP A 267 6.58 16.52 20.75
CA ASP A 267 5.58 15.73 21.46
C ASP A 267 4.78 14.90 20.45
N ARG A 268 5.09 13.61 20.35
CA ARG A 268 4.42 12.68 19.44
C ARG A 268 2.91 12.63 19.65
N TYR A 269 2.42 12.78 20.89
CA TYR A 269 1.02 12.54 21.24
C TYR A 269 0.18 13.81 21.36
N GLY A 270 0.80 14.98 21.15
CA GLY A 270 0.17 16.30 21.28
C GLY A 270 -0.71 16.73 20.10
N GLY A 271 -0.87 15.86 19.09
CA GLY A 271 -1.65 16.11 17.87
C GLY A 271 -3.10 15.63 17.91
N THR A 272 -3.77 15.77 16.77
CA THR A 272 -5.20 15.38 16.58
C THR A 272 -5.39 13.94 16.09
N CYS A 273 -4.31 13.32 15.62
CA CYS A 273 -4.24 11.94 15.18
C CYS A 273 -3.57 11.04 16.21
N ASP A 274 -3.87 9.75 16.11
CA ASP A 274 -3.15 8.70 16.82
C ASP A 274 -1.98 8.20 15.94
N PRO A 275 -0.72 8.53 16.26
CA PRO A 275 0.41 8.11 15.45
C PRO A 275 0.89 6.70 15.78
N ASP A 276 0.38 6.04 16.82
CA ASP A 276 0.83 4.70 17.23
C ASP A 276 -0.10 3.62 16.68
N GLY A 277 -1.41 3.85 16.74
CA GLY A 277 -2.41 2.91 16.28
C GLY A 277 -2.68 1.77 17.27
N CYS A 278 -3.57 0.87 16.87
CA CYS A 278 -3.81 -0.40 17.54
C CYS A 278 -3.22 -1.53 16.69
N ASP A 279 -1.91 -1.79 16.81
CA ASP A 279 -1.20 -2.66 15.87
C ASP A 279 -1.39 -4.13 16.18
N TRP A 280 -1.58 -4.93 15.13
CA TRP A 280 -1.53 -6.39 15.22
C TRP A 280 -0.34 -6.92 14.44
N ASN A 281 0.78 -7.11 15.14
CA ASN A 281 1.95 -7.83 14.66
C ASN A 281 2.00 -9.24 15.31
N PRO A 282 1.84 -10.35 14.55
CA PRO A 282 1.83 -11.70 15.12
C PRO A 282 3.10 -12.07 15.92
N TYR A 283 4.26 -11.55 15.53
CA TYR A 283 5.52 -11.77 16.26
C TYR A 283 5.48 -11.05 17.61
N ARG A 284 5.04 -9.79 17.62
CA ARG A 284 4.90 -8.96 18.83
C ARG A 284 3.93 -9.57 19.83
N LEU A 285 2.87 -10.22 19.33
CA LEU A 285 1.88 -10.95 20.11
C LEU A 285 2.30 -12.38 20.49
N GLY A 286 3.57 -12.73 20.27
CA GLY A 286 4.19 -13.95 20.79
C GLY A 286 4.28 -15.12 19.80
N ASN A 287 3.68 -15.03 18.61
CA ASN A 287 3.82 -16.08 17.59
C ASN A 287 4.99 -15.79 16.64
N THR A 288 6.18 -16.20 17.06
CA THR A 288 7.44 -15.98 16.33
C THR A 288 7.69 -16.95 15.17
N SER A 289 6.75 -17.84 14.86
CA SER A 289 6.87 -18.86 13.79
C SER A 289 5.78 -18.74 12.72
N PHE A 290 4.95 -17.69 12.79
CA PHE A 290 3.87 -17.49 11.82
C PHE A 290 4.37 -16.94 10.49
N TYR A 291 5.14 -15.86 10.52
CA TYR A 291 5.58 -15.13 9.33
C TYR A 291 7.10 -15.00 9.32
N GLY A 292 7.75 -15.36 8.22
CA GLY A 292 9.19 -15.22 8.07
C GLY A 292 9.77 -16.00 6.89
N PRO A 293 11.09 -15.90 6.64
CA PRO A 293 11.70 -16.45 5.44
C PRO A 293 11.94 -17.96 5.57
N GLY A 294 11.34 -18.73 4.66
CA GLY A 294 11.60 -20.17 4.50
C GLY A 294 10.52 -21.06 5.11
N SER A 295 10.63 -22.36 4.82
CA SER A 295 9.61 -23.36 5.15
C SER A 295 9.46 -23.69 6.64
N SER A 296 10.25 -23.07 7.52
CA SER A 296 10.07 -23.18 8.98
C SER A 296 8.94 -22.29 9.51
N PHE A 297 8.50 -21.31 8.71
CA PHE A 297 7.40 -20.42 9.05
C PHE A 297 6.08 -20.91 8.43
N THR A 298 4.97 -20.52 9.04
CA THR A 298 3.62 -20.84 8.52
C THR A 298 3.38 -20.16 7.17
N LEU A 299 3.77 -18.89 7.06
CA LEU A 299 3.81 -18.10 5.85
C LEU A 299 5.28 -17.86 5.48
N ASP A 300 5.70 -18.46 4.36
CA ASP A 300 7.07 -18.39 3.85
C ASP A 300 7.25 -17.11 3.02
N THR A 301 7.91 -16.10 3.57
CA THR A 301 8.10 -14.78 2.92
C THR A 301 9.06 -14.80 1.74
N THR A 302 9.71 -15.94 1.46
CA THR A 302 10.48 -16.13 0.22
C THR A 302 9.58 -16.34 -1.00
N LYS A 303 8.26 -16.45 -0.79
CA LYS A 303 7.23 -16.67 -1.81
C LYS A 303 6.12 -15.64 -1.68
N LYS A 304 5.46 -15.39 -2.79
CA LYS A 304 4.22 -14.60 -2.84
C LYS A 304 3.17 -15.18 -1.89
N LEU A 305 2.42 -14.30 -1.22
CA LEU A 305 1.25 -14.64 -0.41
C LEU A 305 0.09 -13.70 -0.75
N THR A 306 -1.13 -14.17 -0.55
CA THR A 306 -2.34 -13.33 -0.59
C THR A 306 -2.68 -12.90 0.82
N VAL A 307 -2.95 -11.62 1.02
CA VAL A 307 -3.42 -11.02 2.27
C VAL A 307 -4.85 -10.57 2.07
N VAL A 308 -5.75 -10.90 3.00
CA VAL A 308 -7.15 -10.46 2.98
C VAL A 308 -7.55 -9.86 4.30
N THR A 309 -8.08 -8.64 4.26
CA THR A 309 -8.50 -7.86 5.42
C THR A 309 -9.98 -7.52 5.29
N GLN A 310 -10.75 -7.83 6.33
CA GLN A 310 -12.20 -7.72 6.36
C GLN A 310 -12.62 -6.69 7.41
N PHE A 311 -13.49 -5.76 7.03
CA PHE A 311 -13.92 -4.65 7.89
C PHE A 311 -15.37 -4.87 8.29
N GLU A 312 -15.59 -5.50 9.44
CA GLU A 312 -16.92 -5.85 9.89
C GLU A 312 -17.75 -4.61 10.22
N THR A 313 -19.07 -4.70 10.07
CA THR A 313 -19.95 -3.56 10.37
C THR A 313 -19.98 -3.19 11.86
N SER A 314 -19.42 -4.02 12.75
CA SER A 314 -19.12 -3.65 14.14
C SER A 314 -18.08 -2.53 14.20
N GLY A 315 -17.09 -2.54 13.30
CA GLY A 315 -15.85 -1.75 13.35
C GLY A 315 -14.61 -2.63 13.54
N ALA A 316 -14.79 -3.90 13.91
CA ALA A 316 -13.71 -4.86 14.07
C ALA A 316 -13.08 -5.26 12.72
N ILE A 317 -11.81 -5.64 12.77
CA ILE A 317 -11.01 -5.98 11.60
C ILE A 317 -10.56 -7.44 11.72
N ASN A 318 -10.90 -8.24 10.71
CA ASN A 318 -10.49 -9.64 10.60
C ASN A 318 -9.44 -9.80 9.50
N ARG A 319 -8.55 -10.78 9.68
CA ARG A 319 -7.43 -11.04 8.78
C ARG A 319 -7.28 -12.52 8.49
N TYR A 320 -7.03 -12.84 7.22
CA TYR A 320 -6.52 -14.14 6.81
C TYR A 320 -5.56 -14.02 5.64
N TYR A 321 -4.82 -15.09 5.42
CA TYR A 321 -3.78 -15.22 4.41
C TYR A 321 -4.05 -16.45 3.56
N VAL A 322 -3.61 -16.41 2.30
CA VAL A 322 -3.58 -17.59 1.44
C VAL A 322 -2.18 -17.74 0.87
N GLN A 323 -1.54 -18.88 1.09
CA GLN A 323 -0.25 -19.19 0.49
C GLN A 323 -0.28 -20.61 -0.06
N ASN A 324 0.13 -20.77 -1.33
CA ASN A 324 0.11 -22.06 -2.03
C ASN A 324 -1.26 -22.78 -1.97
N GLY A 325 -2.36 -22.01 -2.01
CA GLY A 325 -3.73 -22.53 -1.95
C GLY A 325 -4.22 -22.94 -0.56
N VAL A 326 -3.43 -22.72 0.50
CA VAL A 326 -3.82 -22.98 1.89
C VAL A 326 -4.20 -21.67 2.57
N THR A 327 -5.35 -21.66 3.24
CA THR A 327 -5.83 -20.50 4.01
C THR A 327 -5.36 -20.60 5.46
N TYR A 328 -4.81 -19.50 5.96
CA TYR A 328 -4.39 -19.33 7.35
C TYR A 328 -5.12 -18.13 7.94
N LYS A 329 -5.85 -18.32 9.04
CA LYS A 329 -6.39 -17.18 9.78
C LYS A 329 -5.24 -16.42 10.46
N GLN A 330 -5.50 -15.17 10.81
CA GLN A 330 -4.67 -14.46 11.77
C GLN A 330 -4.45 -15.35 13.01
N PRO A 331 -3.22 -15.49 13.53
CA PRO A 331 -2.97 -16.29 14.72
C PRO A 331 -3.72 -15.73 15.93
N ASN A 332 -4.15 -16.61 16.83
CA ASN A 332 -4.67 -16.15 18.11
C ASN A 332 -3.56 -15.45 18.91
N ALA A 333 -3.93 -14.39 19.61
CA ALA A 333 -3.16 -13.76 20.66
C ALA A 333 -3.85 -13.98 22.01
N GLU A 334 -3.03 -14.08 23.06
CA GLU A 334 -3.46 -14.07 24.47
C GLU A 334 -2.78 -12.85 25.11
N LEU A 335 -3.54 -11.81 25.42
CA LEU A 335 -3.02 -10.53 25.90
C LEU A 335 -3.90 -9.99 27.02
N GLY A 336 -3.43 -10.00 28.26
CA GLY A 336 -4.26 -9.66 29.42
C GLY A 336 -5.51 -10.56 29.49
N SER A 337 -6.69 -9.95 29.37
CA SER A 337 -7.98 -10.66 29.30
C SER A 337 -8.44 -11.00 27.88
N TYR A 338 -7.76 -10.51 26.85
CA TYR A 338 -8.08 -10.77 25.46
C TYR A 338 -7.57 -12.15 25.03
N SER A 339 -8.43 -12.90 24.33
CA SER A 339 -8.11 -14.16 23.65
C SER A 339 -8.85 -14.20 22.31
N GLY A 340 -8.12 -14.23 21.20
CA GLY A 340 -8.74 -14.18 19.87
C GLY A 340 -7.78 -13.82 18.76
N ASN A 341 -8.33 -13.66 17.54
CA ASN A 341 -7.60 -13.25 16.34
C ASN A 341 -8.28 -12.10 15.58
N GLU A 342 -9.26 -11.46 16.20
CA GLU A 342 -10.00 -10.31 15.66
C GLU A 342 -9.49 -9.03 16.33
N LEU A 343 -9.07 -8.06 15.54
CA LEU A 343 -8.72 -6.72 16.02
C LEU A 343 -10.02 -5.98 16.33
N ASN A 344 -10.35 -5.91 17.62
CA ASN A 344 -11.56 -5.26 18.15
C ASN A 344 -11.20 -4.37 19.36
N ASP A 345 -12.17 -3.65 19.93
CA ASP A 345 -11.90 -2.71 21.03
C ASP A 345 -11.37 -3.42 22.29
N ASP A 346 -11.76 -4.69 22.52
CA ASP A 346 -11.24 -5.48 23.64
C ASP A 346 -9.75 -5.79 23.45
N TYR A 347 -9.33 -6.11 22.21
CA TYR A 347 -7.92 -6.27 21.85
C TYR A 347 -7.13 -4.98 22.09
N CYS A 348 -7.58 -3.86 21.51
CA CYS A 348 -6.86 -2.58 21.60
C CYS A 348 -6.74 -2.09 23.06
N THR A 349 -7.79 -2.29 23.86
CA THR A 349 -7.76 -1.96 25.30
C THR A 349 -6.76 -2.84 26.06
N ALA A 350 -6.71 -4.14 25.74
CA ALA A 350 -5.73 -5.05 26.35
C ALA A 350 -4.30 -4.70 25.91
N GLU A 351 -4.11 -4.31 24.66
CA GLU A 351 -2.82 -3.85 24.14
C GLU A 351 -2.30 -2.63 24.89
N GLU A 352 -3.08 -1.55 24.98
CA GLU A 352 -2.71 -0.35 25.73
C GLU A 352 -2.44 -0.65 27.22
N SER A 353 -3.21 -1.57 27.82
CA SER A 353 -3.02 -1.98 29.22
C SER A 353 -1.73 -2.76 29.45
N GLU A 354 -1.38 -3.69 28.56
CA GLU A 354 -0.24 -4.59 28.75
C GLU A 354 1.07 -4.03 28.19
N PHE A 355 1.02 -3.30 27.08
CA PHE A 355 2.20 -2.73 26.39
C PHE A 355 2.41 -1.25 26.71
N GLY A 356 1.38 -0.58 27.24
CA GLY A 356 1.40 0.84 27.54
C GLY A 356 0.96 1.71 26.37
N GLY A 357 0.57 2.95 26.68
CA GLY A 357 0.00 3.91 25.73
C GLY A 357 -1.47 4.22 26.02
N SER A 358 -1.97 5.30 25.42
CA SER A 358 -3.39 5.67 25.43
C SER A 358 -3.82 6.35 24.13
N SER A 359 -2.92 6.42 23.14
CA SER A 359 -3.11 7.30 21.99
C SER A 359 -4.30 6.86 21.13
N PHE A 360 -4.50 5.56 20.95
CA PHE A 360 -5.62 5.03 20.17
C PHE A 360 -6.96 5.32 20.85
N SER A 361 -7.07 5.02 22.16
CA SER A 361 -8.29 5.27 22.91
C SER A 361 -8.59 6.76 23.10
N ASP A 362 -7.57 7.59 23.33
CA ASP A 362 -7.69 9.05 23.44
C ASP A 362 -8.27 9.69 22.16
N LYS A 363 -8.01 9.08 21.00
CA LYS A 363 -8.49 9.57 19.68
C LYS A 363 -9.78 8.88 19.25
N GLY A 364 -10.39 8.09 20.13
CA GLY A 364 -11.73 7.52 19.98
C GLY A 364 -11.78 6.10 19.42
N GLY A 365 -10.63 5.43 19.34
CA GLY A 365 -10.49 4.01 19.00
C GLY A 365 -11.19 3.57 17.71
N LEU A 366 -11.65 2.30 17.67
CA LEU A 366 -12.32 1.76 16.48
C LEU A 366 -13.65 2.46 16.20
N THR A 367 -14.29 3.05 17.22
CA THR A 367 -15.52 3.84 17.03
C THR A 367 -15.25 5.09 16.19
N GLN A 368 -14.16 5.81 16.44
CA GLN A 368 -13.76 6.94 15.60
C GLN A 368 -13.28 6.45 14.24
N PHE A 369 -12.43 5.43 14.23
CA PHE A 369 -11.85 4.90 12.99
C PHE A 369 -12.91 4.37 12.01
N LYS A 370 -14.00 3.80 12.52
CA LYS A 370 -15.17 3.38 11.74
C LYS A 370 -15.79 4.51 10.92
N LYS A 371 -15.67 5.77 11.36
CA LYS A 371 -16.13 6.93 10.58
C LYS A 371 -15.31 7.10 9.30
N ALA A 372 -14.00 6.85 9.35
CA ALA A 372 -13.12 6.86 8.18
C ALA A 372 -13.47 5.72 7.21
N THR A 373 -13.59 4.49 7.72
CA THR A 373 -13.90 3.32 6.88
C THR A 373 -15.32 3.33 6.32
N SER A 374 -16.23 4.10 6.91
CA SER A 374 -17.57 4.39 6.36
C SER A 374 -17.54 5.41 5.21
N GLY A 375 -16.48 6.21 5.09
CA GLY A 375 -16.25 7.18 4.04
C GLY A 375 -15.48 6.59 2.86
N GLY A 376 -14.99 7.45 1.97
CA GLY A 376 -14.01 7.09 0.95
C GLY A 376 -12.59 7.25 1.48
N MET A 377 -11.74 6.26 1.27
CA MET A 377 -10.30 6.35 1.53
C MET A 377 -9.51 6.01 0.27
N VAL A 378 -8.37 6.66 0.07
CA VAL A 378 -7.49 6.47 -1.08
C VAL A 378 -6.47 5.39 -0.78
N LEU A 379 -6.30 4.44 -1.70
CA LEU A 379 -5.30 3.37 -1.61
C LEU A 379 -3.91 3.93 -1.89
N VAL A 380 -2.98 3.67 -0.99
CA VAL A 380 -1.56 4.00 -1.08
C VAL A 380 -0.73 2.72 -1.14
N MET A 381 0.29 2.72 -2.00
CA MET A 381 1.30 1.66 -2.11
C MET A 381 2.68 2.31 -2.10
N SER A 382 3.54 1.90 -1.18
CA SER A 382 4.85 2.52 -1.00
C SER A 382 5.95 1.51 -0.70
N LEU A 383 7.19 1.99 -0.80
CA LEU A 383 8.39 1.34 -0.31
C LEU A 383 9.31 2.42 0.26
N TRP A 384 9.71 2.26 1.52
CA TRP A 384 10.50 3.27 2.23
C TRP A 384 11.42 2.65 3.29
N ASP A 385 12.41 3.44 3.71
CA ASP A 385 13.26 3.21 4.88
C ASP A 385 13.11 4.36 5.88
N ASP A 386 13.43 4.09 7.14
CA ASP A 386 13.05 4.98 8.25
C ASP A 386 14.24 5.78 8.79
N TYR A 387 14.22 7.08 8.49
CA TYR A 387 15.19 8.05 8.95
C TYR A 387 15.02 8.49 10.41
N TYR A 388 13.94 8.09 11.09
CA TYR A 388 13.62 8.50 12.45
C TYR A 388 13.86 7.38 13.46
N ALA A 389 13.39 6.16 13.17
CA ALA A 389 13.47 5.02 14.08
C ALA A 389 14.00 3.73 13.43
N ASN A 390 14.57 3.81 12.22
CA ASN A 390 15.24 2.71 11.53
C ASN A 390 14.37 1.44 11.35
N MET A 391 13.04 1.60 11.31
CA MET A 391 12.05 0.53 11.16
C MET A 391 12.03 -0.44 12.36
N LEU A 392 12.72 -0.10 13.46
CA LEU A 392 12.87 -0.99 14.60
C LEU A 392 11.53 -1.24 15.31
N TRP A 393 10.61 -0.29 15.19
CA TRP A 393 9.24 -0.42 15.70
C TRP A 393 8.46 -1.55 15.02
N LEU A 394 8.80 -1.91 13.77
CA LEU A 394 8.18 -2.99 13.00
C LEU A 394 8.91 -4.33 13.19
N ASP A 395 10.23 -4.36 13.05
CA ASP A 395 10.96 -5.62 12.80
C ASP A 395 12.03 -6.01 13.83
N SER A 396 12.19 -5.23 14.90
CA SER A 396 13.28 -5.38 15.87
C SER A 396 12.77 -5.34 17.32
N THR A 397 13.66 -5.05 18.27
CA THR A 397 13.29 -4.65 19.64
C THR A 397 13.25 -3.13 19.74
N TYR A 398 12.11 -2.57 20.12
CA TYR A 398 11.90 -1.13 20.24
C TYR A 398 11.05 -0.79 21.49
N PRO A 399 11.40 0.27 22.24
CA PRO A 399 12.64 1.04 22.17
C PRO A 399 13.91 0.19 22.40
N THR A 400 15.07 0.63 21.90
CA THR A 400 16.29 -0.22 21.85
C THR A 400 16.92 -0.50 23.21
N ASN A 401 16.51 0.20 24.27
CA ASN A 401 16.92 -0.04 25.65
C ASN A 401 16.07 -1.11 26.35
N GLU A 402 14.94 -1.49 25.75
CA GLU A 402 14.09 -2.55 26.27
C GLU A 402 14.62 -3.94 25.89
N THR A 403 14.07 -4.98 26.50
CA THR A 403 14.44 -6.37 26.22
C THR A 403 13.20 -7.23 26.04
N SER A 404 13.38 -8.52 25.73
CA SER A 404 12.28 -9.48 25.62
C SER A 404 11.48 -9.68 26.91
N SER A 405 11.94 -9.18 28.07
CA SER A 405 11.14 -9.20 29.29
C SER A 405 10.10 -8.08 29.35
N THR A 406 10.25 -7.04 28.53
CA THR A 406 9.30 -5.92 28.45
C THR A 406 8.19 -6.29 27.47
N PRO A 407 6.93 -6.39 27.91
CA PRO A 407 5.81 -6.71 27.04
C PRO A 407 5.73 -5.79 25.82
N GLY A 408 5.51 -6.36 24.63
CA GLY A 408 5.38 -5.61 23.37
C GLY A 408 6.68 -5.01 22.82
N ALA A 409 7.82 -5.15 23.51
CA ALA A 409 9.08 -4.55 23.06
C ALA A 409 9.69 -5.25 21.84
N VAL A 410 9.50 -6.56 21.67
CA VAL A 410 10.10 -7.33 20.56
C VAL A 410 9.05 -7.56 19.47
N ARG A 411 9.28 -7.00 18.28
CA ARG A 411 8.34 -6.99 17.13
C ARG A 411 8.84 -7.81 15.94
N GLY A 412 10.09 -8.25 16.00
CA GLY A 412 10.70 -9.12 15.02
C GLY A 412 12.08 -9.59 15.47
N SER A 413 12.81 -10.21 14.55
CA SER A 413 14.10 -10.82 14.82
C SER A 413 15.30 -9.99 14.33
N CYS A 414 15.05 -8.81 13.75
CA CYS A 414 16.12 -7.93 13.29
C CYS A 414 16.94 -7.40 14.47
N SER A 415 18.21 -7.08 14.21
CA SER A 415 19.09 -6.49 15.22
C SER A 415 18.62 -5.07 15.56
N THR A 416 18.84 -4.60 16.79
CA THR A 416 18.63 -3.18 17.14
C THR A 416 19.61 -2.23 16.44
N SER A 417 20.59 -2.75 15.71
CA SER A 417 21.53 -1.99 14.88
C SER A 417 21.23 -2.05 13.37
N SER A 418 20.17 -2.76 12.96
CA SER A 418 19.74 -2.75 11.56
C SER A 418 19.02 -1.46 11.20
N GLY A 419 18.65 -1.32 9.94
CA GLY A 419 17.69 -0.29 9.55
C GLY A 419 18.24 1.10 9.27
N VAL A 420 19.55 1.32 9.49
CA VAL A 420 20.18 2.62 9.21
C VAL A 420 20.08 2.94 7.71
N PRO A 421 19.35 4.01 7.30
CA PRO A 421 19.05 4.29 5.89
C PRO A 421 20.26 4.27 4.97
N ALA A 422 21.31 5.03 5.31
CA ALA A 422 22.54 5.10 4.51
C ALA A 422 23.21 3.72 4.30
N GLN A 423 23.08 2.81 5.28
CA GLN A 423 23.56 1.44 5.15
C GLN A 423 22.66 0.62 4.23
N LEU A 424 21.34 0.66 4.43
CA LEU A 424 20.37 -0.08 3.63
C LEU A 424 20.42 0.31 2.16
N GLU A 425 20.40 1.61 1.87
CA GLU A 425 20.45 2.14 0.50
C GLU A 425 21.73 1.75 -0.24
N SER A 426 22.81 1.46 0.50
CA SER A 426 24.09 1.00 -0.04
C SER A 426 24.15 -0.52 -0.21
N GLN A 427 23.64 -1.27 0.77
CA GLN A 427 23.76 -2.73 0.83
C GLN A 427 22.64 -3.47 0.10
N SER A 428 21.44 -2.88 0.04
CA SER A 428 20.25 -3.49 -0.55
C SER A 428 19.59 -2.60 -1.62
N PRO A 429 20.34 -1.93 -2.52
CA PRO A 429 19.75 -0.97 -3.47
C PRO A 429 18.76 -1.62 -4.43
N ASN A 430 18.91 -2.93 -4.67
CA ASN A 430 18.04 -3.72 -5.55
C ASN A 430 16.81 -4.31 -4.85
N ALA A 431 16.61 -4.03 -3.56
CA ALA A 431 15.40 -4.40 -2.85
C ALA A 431 14.17 -3.85 -3.59
N LYS A 432 13.06 -4.57 -3.52
CA LYS A 432 11.80 -4.16 -4.13
C LYS A 432 10.63 -4.89 -3.48
N VAL A 433 9.46 -4.29 -3.62
CA VAL A 433 8.19 -4.93 -3.32
C VAL A 433 7.39 -5.10 -4.60
N VAL A 434 6.55 -6.14 -4.64
CA VAL A 434 5.57 -6.34 -5.71
C VAL A 434 4.20 -6.52 -5.09
N TYR A 435 3.27 -5.61 -5.41
CA TYR A 435 1.85 -5.76 -5.12
C TYR A 435 1.13 -6.22 -6.39
N SER A 436 0.17 -7.13 -6.28
CA SER A 436 -0.56 -7.60 -7.45
C SER A 436 -1.97 -8.11 -7.11
N ASN A 437 -2.78 -8.33 -8.14
CA ASN A 437 -4.08 -9.01 -8.02
C ASN A 437 -4.98 -8.38 -6.93
N ILE A 438 -5.06 -7.04 -6.94
CA ILE A 438 -5.93 -6.31 -6.01
C ILE A 438 -7.39 -6.68 -6.29
N LYS A 439 -8.11 -7.05 -5.24
CA LYS A 439 -9.55 -7.34 -5.25
C LYS A 439 -10.23 -6.62 -4.09
N PHE A 440 -11.42 -6.11 -4.35
CA PHE A 440 -12.23 -5.41 -3.35
C PHE A 440 -13.71 -5.73 -3.54
N GLY A 441 -14.45 -5.98 -2.46
CA GLY A 441 -15.88 -6.25 -2.52
C GLY A 441 -16.46 -6.61 -1.16
N PRO A 442 -17.75 -6.99 -1.06
CA PRO A 442 -18.35 -7.43 0.19
C PRO A 442 -17.54 -8.55 0.86
N ILE A 443 -17.56 -8.62 2.19
CA ILE A 443 -16.90 -9.68 2.95
C ILE A 443 -17.27 -11.07 2.38
N GLY A 444 -16.26 -11.90 2.14
CA GLY A 444 -16.37 -13.23 1.54
C GLY A 444 -16.44 -13.28 0.01
N SER A 445 -16.24 -12.16 -0.70
CA SER A 445 -16.38 -12.10 -2.17
C SER A 445 -15.07 -12.22 -2.96
N THR A 446 -13.91 -11.98 -2.36
CA THR A 446 -12.62 -11.88 -3.08
C THR A 446 -11.92 -13.23 -3.28
N GLY A 447 -12.28 -14.24 -2.46
CA GLY A 447 -11.67 -15.57 -2.47
C GLY A 447 -12.09 -16.50 -3.61
N ASN A 448 -13.15 -16.16 -4.36
CA ASN A 448 -13.57 -16.97 -5.51
C ASN A 448 -12.69 -16.69 -6.75
N PRO A 449 -12.38 -17.73 -7.56
CA PRO A 449 -11.53 -17.57 -8.72
C PRO A 449 -12.14 -16.59 -9.72
N SER A 450 -11.32 -15.67 -10.20
CA SER A 450 -11.62 -14.73 -11.28
C SER A 450 -11.79 -15.51 -12.59
N GLY A 451 -12.97 -16.11 -12.82
CA GLY A 451 -13.26 -16.89 -14.03
C GLY A 451 -14.64 -17.52 -13.98
N GLY A 452 -15.58 -16.99 -14.76
CA GLY A 452 -17.00 -17.33 -14.69
C GLY A 452 -17.35 -18.77 -15.07
N ASN A 453 -18.37 -19.29 -14.40
CA ASN A 453 -19.35 -20.19 -14.99
C ASN A 453 -20.76 -19.80 -14.45
N PRO A 454 -21.84 -19.84 -15.25
CA PRO A 454 -23.15 -19.31 -14.83
C PRO A 454 -23.84 -20.19 -13.77
N PRO A 455 -24.80 -19.63 -13.00
CA PRO A 455 -25.35 -20.27 -11.81
C PRO A 455 -26.39 -21.33 -12.18
N GLY A 456 -26.36 -22.47 -11.48
CA GLY A 456 -27.33 -23.54 -11.66
C GLY A 456 -27.58 -24.35 -10.40
N GLY A 457 -28.48 -23.84 -9.55
CA GLY A 457 -29.53 -24.60 -8.85
C GLY A 457 -29.14 -25.62 -7.76
N ASN A 458 -29.54 -25.33 -6.52
CA ASN A 458 -29.56 -26.30 -5.41
C ASN A 458 -30.64 -27.39 -5.61
N PRO A 459 -30.53 -28.56 -4.92
CA PRO A 459 -31.13 -29.83 -5.33
C PRO A 459 -32.47 -30.15 -4.64
N PRO A 460 -33.26 -31.10 -5.18
CA PRO A 460 -34.08 -31.94 -4.32
C PRO A 460 -33.96 -33.46 -4.62
N GLY A 461 -33.68 -34.21 -3.55
CA GLY A 461 -34.35 -35.48 -3.20
C GLY A 461 -34.21 -36.69 -4.13
N THR A 462 -33.26 -37.58 -3.82
CA THR A 462 -33.26 -39.01 -4.19
C THR A 462 -34.40 -39.76 -3.50
N THR A 463 -35.26 -40.50 -4.20
CA THR A 463 -35.27 -41.98 -4.38
C THR A 463 -36.57 -42.36 -5.12
N THR A 464 -36.65 -43.21 -6.16
CA THR A 464 -36.48 -44.68 -6.14
C THR A 464 -36.56 -45.27 -7.58
N THR A 465 -35.70 -46.28 -7.84
CA THR A 465 -35.88 -47.50 -8.70
C THR A 465 -35.95 -47.45 -10.25
N ARG A 466 -34.80 -47.79 -10.87
CA ARG A 466 -34.45 -48.79 -11.94
C ARG A 466 -35.33 -48.91 -13.21
N ARG A 467 -34.85 -48.76 -14.46
CA ARG A 467 -33.94 -49.60 -15.33
C ARG A 467 -34.01 -49.01 -16.79
N PRO A 468 -33.24 -49.40 -17.86
CA PRO A 468 -31.90 -49.99 -18.05
C PRO A 468 -30.88 -49.03 -18.74
N ALA A 469 -29.62 -49.48 -18.84
CA ALA A 469 -28.46 -48.76 -19.35
C ALA A 469 -28.41 -48.61 -20.88
N THR A 470 -27.93 -47.45 -21.33
CA THR A 470 -27.38 -47.21 -22.68
C THR A 470 -26.07 -46.44 -22.52
N THR A 471 -25.01 -46.95 -23.16
CA THR A 471 -23.62 -46.50 -23.07
C THR A 471 -23.34 -45.30 -23.98
N THR A 472 -22.74 -44.24 -23.45
CA THR A 472 -22.10 -43.16 -24.23
C THR A 472 -20.65 -42.97 -23.76
N GLY A 473 -19.73 -42.95 -24.74
CA GLY A 473 -18.29 -43.06 -24.56
C GLY A 473 -17.60 -41.86 -23.91
N SER A 474 -16.45 -42.16 -23.32
CA SER A 474 -15.51 -41.24 -22.66
C SER A 474 -14.73 -40.38 -23.66
N SER A 475 -14.50 -39.11 -23.30
CA SER A 475 -13.58 -38.19 -23.99
C SER A 475 -12.13 -38.75 -23.99
N PRO A 476 -11.34 -38.55 -25.06
CA PRO A 476 -9.94 -39.01 -25.11
C PRO A 476 -9.06 -38.31 -24.06
N GLY A 477 -8.16 -39.07 -23.43
CA GLY A 477 -7.13 -38.52 -22.54
C GLY A 477 -6.04 -37.73 -23.28
N PRO A 478 -5.19 -36.98 -22.54
CA PRO A 478 -4.11 -36.20 -23.14
C PRO A 478 -3.09 -37.10 -23.87
N THR A 479 -2.51 -36.60 -24.96
CA THR A 479 -1.45 -37.28 -25.74
C THR A 479 -0.13 -36.51 -25.68
N GLN A 480 1.00 -37.21 -25.75
CA GLN A 480 2.34 -36.64 -25.80
C GLN A 480 2.77 -36.19 -27.20
N THR A 481 3.65 -35.18 -27.26
CA THR A 481 4.22 -34.67 -28.51
C THR A 481 5.31 -35.59 -29.05
N HIS A 482 5.69 -35.40 -30.31
CA HIS A 482 6.83 -36.11 -30.91
C HIS A 482 8.10 -35.82 -30.10
N TYR A 483 8.88 -36.86 -29.85
CA TYR A 483 10.06 -36.86 -28.97
C TYR A 483 9.78 -36.55 -27.48
N GLY A 484 8.50 -36.44 -27.08
CA GLY A 484 8.11 -36.31 -25.68
C GLY A 484 8.35 -37.59 -24.89
N GLN A 485 8.65 -37.46 -23.59
CA GLN A 485 8.70 -38.60 -22.68
C GLN A 485 7.29 -39.14 -22.48
N CYS A 486 7.09 -40.44 -22.68
CA CYS A 486 5.79 -41.11 -22.58
C CYS A 486 5.77 -42.24 -21.54
N GLY A 487 6.85 -42.39 -20.78
CA GLY A 487 6.97 -43.40 -19.74
C GLY A 487 8.33 -43.36 -19.02
N GLY A 488 8.49 -44.24 -18.05
CA GLY A 488 9.66 -44.32 -17.17
C GLY A 488 9.27 -44.27 -15.69
N ILE A 489 10.09 -44.87 -14.82
CA ILE A 489 9.90 -44.81 -13.37
C ILE A 489 9.83 -43.34 -12.92
N GLY A 490 8.72 -42.96 -12.27
CA GLY A 490 8.49 -41.61 -11.76
C GLY A 490 7.79 -40.64 -12.73
N TYR A 491 7.49 -41.05 -13.96
CA TYR A 491 6.79 -40.21 -14.93
C TYR A 491 5.27 -40.20 -14.69
N SER A 492 4.66 -39.02 -14.56
CA SER A 492 3.22 -38.80 -14.30
C SER A 492 2.46 -38.13 -15.45
N GLY A 493 3.13 -37.90 -16.59
CA GLY A 493 2.53 -37.26 -17.76
C GLY A 493 1.80 -38.22 -18.71
N PRO A 494 1.36 -37.73 -19.88
CA PRO A 494 0.63 -38.54 -20.86
C PRO A 494 1.45 -39.73 -21.37
N THR A 495 0.84 -40.91 -21.37
CA THR A 495 1.49 -42.18 -21.79
C THR A 495 1.18 -42.57 -23.23
N VAL A 496 0.25 -41.87 -23.88
CA VAL A 496 -0.16 -42.10 -25.27
C VAL A 496 0.52 -41.07 -26.17
N CYS A 497 1.22 -41.51 -27.19
CA CYS A 497 1.88 -40.61 -28.15
C CYS A 497 0.88 -40.01 -29.16
N ALA A 498 1.24 -38.86 -29.75
CA ALA A 498 0.50 -38.30 -30.88
C ALA A 498 0.42 -39.29 -32.05
N SER A 499 -0.65 -39.15 -32.85
CA SER A 499 -0.95 -40.02 -33.99
C SER A 499 0.27 -40.20 -34.91
N GLY A 500 0.61 -41.45 -35.22
CA GLY A 500 1.74 -41.80 -36.07
C GLY A 500 2.99 -42.25 -35.31
N THR A 501 3.04 -42.09 -33.98
CA THR A 501 4.17 -42.54 -33.15
C THR A 501 3.70 -43.50 -32.05
N THR A 502 4.60 -44.31 -31.50
CA THR A 502 4.31 -45.26 -30.41
C THR A 502 5.37 -45.12 -29.32
N CYS A 503 4.94 -45.18 -28.05
CA CYS A 503 5.85 -45.04 -26.93
C CYS A 503 6.86 -46.19 -26.91
N GLN A 504 8.14 -45.89 -27.08
CA GLN A 504 9.23 -46.86 -27.04
C GLN A 504 10.04 -46.68 -25.76
N VAL A 505 10.27 -47.79 -25.04
CA VAL A 505 11.10 -47.82 -23.84
C VAL A 505 12.56 -47.72 -24.26
N LEU A 506 13.27 -46.70 -23.77
CA LEU A 506 14.72 -46.55 -23.98
C LEU A 506 15.49 -47.12 -22.79
N ASN A 507 15.01 -46.88 -21.58
CA ASN A 507 15.49 -47.50 -20.35
C ASN A 507 14.40 -47.47 -19.26
N GLU A 508 14.69 -48.02 -18.07
CA GLU A 508 13.74 -48.13 -16.97
C GLU A 508 13.18 -46.76 -16.48
N TYR A 509 13.94 -45.68 -16.66
CA TYR A 509 13.55 -44.32 -16.25
C TYR A 509 12.97 -43.48 -17.39
N TYR A 510 13.01 -43.98 -18.64
CA TYR A 510 12.68 -43.14 -19.79
C TYR A 510 12.15 -43.94 -20.99
N SER A 511 10.94 -43.59 -21.41
CA SER A 511 10.34 -43.98 -22.68
C SER A 511 10.01 -42.74 -23.50
N GLN A 512 10.15 -42.79 -24.82
CA GLN A 512 9.95 -41.66 -25.73
C GLN A 512 8.97 -41.99 -26.84
N CYS A 513 8.34 -40.97 -27.45
CA CYS A 513 7.60 -41.07 -28.70
C CYS A 513 8.52 -40.77 -29.91
N PRO A 514 9.34 -41.72 -30.41
CA PRO A 514 10.14 -41.50 -31.61
C PRO A 514 9.24 -41.44 -32.86
N VAL A 515 9.78 -40.80 -33.91
CA VAL A 515 9.15 -40.73 -35.24
C VAL A 515 8.90 -42.09 -35.87
#